data_AF-A0A3P9AY91-F1
#
_entry.id   AF-A0A3P9AY91-F1
#
_cell.length_a   1.000
_cell.length_b   1.000
_cell.length_c   1.000
_cell.angle_alpha   90.00
_cell.angle_beta   90.00
_cell.angle_gamma   90.00
#
_symmetry.space_group_name_H-M   'P 1'
#
loop_
_entity.id
_entity.type
_entity.pdbx_description
1 polymer ?
#
loop_
_entity_poly.entity_id
_entity_poly.type
_entity_poly.pdbx_seq_one_letter_code
_entity_poly.pdbx_strand_id
1 'polypeptide(L)'
;NHVSSICSTWGREHFKTFDGDVYQFPGMCEYKLVSDCHDTFPEFSVHMKRNENNGNPTVSYVVVTIIDFAFHLSKDVVTVNDLPVKLPHYEAGVQVERNAVYIKLQSKVGIIVMWNLDDAVMVEIDNDYTNRTCGLCGDFNGVPVYNEFLLDGRKISPIEFGNIHKVHRPNDDCEDPYEEEDVSQERSDVFFCFSCTKLIDPEPYIQACVQDMCGCTNHSDDFCVCSTLSEFSRQCSHAGGEPPNWRTSEFCAKQCPFNMVYEESGSPCVDTCTHQDTSSFCEDHKMDGCFCPPGTVFDDISMRGCIAQSECQCKHGKIYESGEVYRQEREECTCFEGRWACESLSTPSTCAVEEGSHVTTFDGKDFTFHGDCYYTLAKVERKDDASPAFTILVKLVPCAHQEYDTCLKTIKILLNNDRHNVSLIPGSCFK
;
A
#
# COMPACT_ATOMS: atom_id res chain seq x y z
N ASN A 1 -2.65 -21.45 -3.71
CA ASN A 1 -1.76 -21.64 -4.88
C ASN A 1 -2.35 -20.83 -6.01
N HIS A 2 -1.82 -19.63 -6.23
CA HIS A 2 -2.25 -18.65 -7.24
C HIS A 2 -1.37 -18.71 -8.52
N VAL A 3 -0.63 -19.81 -8.73
CA VAL A 3 0.37 -19.89 -9.83
C VAL A 3 -0.27 -19.83 -11.22
N SER A 4 -1.55 -20.22 -11.32
CA SER A 4 -2.31 -20.25 -12.58
C SER A 4 -3.11 -18.97 -12.85
N SER A 5 -2.98 -17.92 -12.02
CA SER A 5 -3.69 -16.64 -12.21
C SER A 5 -2.75 -15.49 -12.59
N ILE A 6 -1.55 -15.81 -13.06
CA ILE A 6 -0.49 -14.85 -13.35
C ILE A 6 -0.07 -14.93 -14.80
N CYS A 7 -0.14 -13.80 -15.48
CA CYS A 7 0.54 -13.57 -16.74
C CYS A 7 1.80 -12.74 -16.49
N SER A 8 2.88 -13.04 -17.21
CA SER A 8 4.11 -12.26 -17.12
C SER A 8 4.79 -12.08 -18.46
N THR A 9 5.57 -11.03 -18.55
CA THR A 9 6.55 -10.81 -19.60
C THR A 9 7.85 -10.32 -18.99
N TRP A 10 8.99 -10.72 -19.56
CA TRP A 10 10.33 -10.42 -19.04
C TRP A 10 11.39 -10.57 -20.13
N GLY A 11 12.61 -10.12 -19.83
CA GLY A 11 13.81 -10.40 -20.63
C GLY A 11 13.66 -10.03 -22.10
N ARG A 12 14.21 -10.87 -22.98
CA ARG A 12 14.16 -10.64 -24.43
C ARG A 12 12.84 -11.10 -25.04
N GLU A 13 11.78 -10.39 -24.66
CA GLU A 13 10.46 -10.51 -25.26
C GLU A 13 9.74 -11.84 -24.98
N HIS A 14 10.06 -12.46 -23.85
CA HIS A 14 9.34 -13.63 -23.36
C HIS A 14 8.00 -13.24 -22.75
N PHE A 15 7.03 -14.12 -22.92
CA PHE A 15 5.71 -14.05 -22.33
C PHE A 15 5.37 -15.40 -21.71
N LYS A 16 4.58 -15.37 -20.66
CA LYS A 16 3.90 -16.51 -20.06
C LYS A 16 2.41 -16.17 -19.93
N THR A 17 1.55 -16.97 -20.53
CA THR A 17 0.08 -16.83 -20.40
C THR A 17 -0.41 -17.26 -19.02
N PHE A 18 -1.67 -16.97 -18.70
CA PHE A 18 -2.28 -17.44 -17.45
C PHE A 18 -2.28 -18.97 -17.34
N ASP A 19 -2.43 -19.66 -18.47
CA ASP A 19 -2.51 -21.12 -18.55
C ASP A 19 -1.12 -21.80 -18.68
N GLY A 20 -0.05 -20.99 -18.72
CA GLY A 20 1.34 -21.43 -18.55
C GLY A 20 2.15 -21.54 -19.84
N ASP A 21 1.60 -21.17 -21.00
CA ASP A 21 2.31 -21.19 -22.27
C ASP A 21 3.40 -20.11 -22.30
N VAL A 22 4.65 -20.54 -22.51
CA VAL A 22 5.81 -19.65 -22.64
C VAL A 22 6.18 -19.51 -24.12
N TYR A 23 6.28 -18.27 -24.58
CA TYR A 23 6.59 -17.94 -25.96
C TYR A 23 7.35 -16.61 -26.07
N GLN A 24 7.94 -16.37 -27.23
CA GLN A 24 8.67 -15.13 -27.53
C GLN A 24 7.91 -14.32 -28.59
N PHE A 25 7.77 -13.01 -28.38
CA PHE A 25 7.12 -12.11 -29.33
C PHE A 25 7.82 -10.73 -29.38
N PRO A 26 8.64 -10.46 -30.42
CA PRO A 26 9.49 -9.27 -30.52
C PRO A 26 8.74 -8.02 -31.03
N GLY A 27 7.54 -7.77 -30.52
CA GLY A 27 6.72 -6.63 -30.91
C GLY A 27 7.15 -5.33 -30.20
N MET A 28 7.39 -4.26 -30.97
CA MET A 28 7.77 -2.93 -30.45
C MET A 28 6.62 -1.91 -30.36
N CYS A 29 5.45 -2.25 -30.90
CA CYS A 29 4.25 -1.43 -30.82
C CYS A 29 3.61 -1.45 -29.43
N GLU A 30 2.49 -0.73 -29.28
CA GLU A 30 1.62 -0.96 -28.14
C GLU A 30 0.77 -2.21 -28.36
N TYR A 31 0.77 -3.09 -27.37
CA TYR A 31 0.02 -4.34 -27.39
C TYR A 31 -0.86 -4.46 -26.16
N LYS A 32 -2.00 -5.13 -26.36
CA LYS A 32 -2.89 -5.54 -25.28
C LYS A 32 -2.28 -6.76 -24.58
N LEU A 33 -1.78 -6.58 -23.36
CA LEU A 33 -1.37 -7.71 -22.52
C LEU A 33 -2.59 -8.55 -22.15
N VAL A 34 -3.59 -7.90 -21.54
CA VAL A 34 -4.83 -8.55 -21.12
C VAL A 34 -5.96 -7.53 -21.08
N SER A 35 -7.17 -7.96 -21.37
CA SER A 35 -8.41 -7.20 -21.22
C SER A 35 -9.52 -8.16 -20.84
N ASP A 36 -10.51 -7.67 -20.08
CA ASP A 36 -11.82 -8.35 -20.03
C ASP A 36 -12.50 -8.20 -21.39
N CYS A 37 -12.88 -9.30 -22.00
CA CYS A 37 -13.47 -9.36 -23.33
C CYS A 37 -14.84 -10.08 -23.30
N HIS A 38 -15.41 -10.28 -22.10
CA HIS A 38 -16.74 -10.86 -21.91
C HIS A 38 -17.86 -9.98 -22.47
N ASP A 39 -17.75 -8.67 -22.23
CA ASP A 39 -18.75 -7.68 -22.59
C ASP A 39 -18.21 -6.66 -23.61
N THR A 40 -19.12 -5.82 -24.13
CA THR A 40 -18.75 -4.73 -25.07
C THR A 40 -17.87 -3.67 -24.40
N PHE A 41 -18.00 -3.51 -23.08
CA PHE A 41 -17.20 -2.58 -22.29
C PHE A 41 -16.31 -3.40 -21.34
N PRO A 42 -14.99 -3.36 -21.51
CA PRO A 42 -14.08 -4.10 -20.64
C PRO A 42 -14.12 -3.53 -19.22
N GLU A 43 -14.24 -4.39 -18.20
CA GLU A 43 -14.10 -3.96 -16.80
C GLU A 43 -12.67 -3.45 -16.52
N PHE A 44 -11.68 -4.06 -17.17
CA PHE A 44 -10.30 -3.60 -17.19
C PHE A 44 -9.58 -3.92 -18.51
N SER A 45 -8.50 -3.18 -18.78
CA SER A 45 -7.51 -3.51 -19.81
C SER A 45 -6.11 -3.08 -19.40
N VAL A 46 -5.10 -3.90 -19.69
CA VAL A 46 -3.69 -3.63 -19.48
C VAL A 46 -2.98 -3.65 -20.83
N HIS A 47 -2.41 -2.52 -21.22
CA HIS A 47 -1.61 -2.38 -22.42
C HIS A 47 -0.16 -2.05 -22.05
N MET A 48 0.78 -2.45 -22.89
CA MET A 48 2.18 -2.08 -22.72
C MET A 48 2.80 -1.68 -24.06
N LYS A 49 3.83 -0.83 -24.00
CA LYS A 49 4.69 -0.54 -25.15
C LYS A 49 6.15 -0.79 -24.76
N ARG A 50 6.84 -1.56 -25.59
CA ARG A 50 8.29 -1.79 -25.43
C ARG A 50 9.10 -0.61 -25.95
N ASN A 51 10.36 -0.59 -25.56
CA ASN A 51 11.39 0.27 -26.12
C ASN A 51 12.72 -0.48 -26.12
N GLU A 52 13.63 -0.11 -27.01
CA GLU A 52 14.99 -0.64 -27.00
C GLU A 52 15.93 0.28 -26.25
N ASN A 53 16.75 -0.29 -25.36
CA ASN A 53 17.81 0.43 -24.66
C ASN A 53 19.11 -0.37 -24.78
N ASN A 54 20.10 0.18 -25.51
CA ASN A 54 21.39 -0.46 -25.75
C ASN A 54 21.30 -1.89 -26.33
N GLY A 55 20.30 -2.16 -27.20
CA GLY A 55 20.08 -3.48 -27.80
C GLY A 55 19.33 -4.50 -26.91
N ASN A 56 18.88 -4.07 -25.73
CA ASN A 56 18.03 -4.85 -24.83
C ASN A 56 16.59 -4.30 -24.83
N PRO A 57 15.57 -5.16 -24.97
CA PRO A 57 14.19 -4.72 -24.90
C PRO A 57 13.80 -4.39 -23.45
N THR A 58 13.16 -3.24 -23.29
CA THR A 58 12.63 -2.73 -22.03
C THR A 58 11.18 -2.34 -22.23
N VAL A 59 10.45 -2.06 -21.15
CA VAL A 59 9.10 -1.50 -21.20
C VAL A 59 9.20 0.02 -21.08
N SER A 60 8.58 0.74 -22.00
CA SER A 60 8.50 2.20 -22.00
C SER A 60 7.45 2.68 -20.99
N TYR A 61 6.25 2.10 -21.11
CA TYR A 61 5.12 2.39 -20.24
C TYR A 61 4.13 1.23 -20.20
N VAL A 62 3.32 1.23 -19.15
CA VAL A 62 2.16 0.35 -18.96
C VAL A 62 0.93 1.23 -18.77
N VAL A 63 -0.15 0.96 -19.50
CA VAL A 63 -1.43 1.63 -19.33
C VAL A 63 -2.44 0.65 -18.76
N VAL A 64 -2.95 0.95 -17.58
CA VAL A 64 -4.02 0.18 -16.94
C VAL A 64 -5.28 1.00 -16.98
N THR A 65 -6.32 0.51 -17.63
CA THR A 65 -7.65 1.14 -17.64
C THR A 65 -8.56 0.32 -16.75
N ILE A 66 -9.19 0.95 -15.77
CA ILE A 66 -10.23 0.36 -14.92
C ILE A 66 -11.51 1.16 -15.19
N ILE A 67 -12.48 0.54 -15.86
CA ILE A 67 -13.72 1.20 -16.31
C ILE A 67 -13.38 2.47 -17.15
N ASP A 68 -13.44 3.65 -16.55
CA ASP A 68 -13.19 4.95 -17.21
C ASP A 68 -11.89 5.64 -16.76
N PHE A 69 -11.14 5.04 -15.82
CA PHE A 69 -9.90 5.62 -15.29
C PHE A 69 -8.68 4.99 -15.95
N ALA A 70 -7.91 5.81 -16.68
CA ALA A 70 -6.68 5.40 -17.34
C ALA A 70 -5.47 5.79 -16.49
N PHE A 71 -4.77 4.78 -15.96
CA PHE A 71 -3.52 4.90 -15.20
C PHE A 71 -2.35 4.65 -16.15
N HIS A 72 -1.59 5.69 -16.47
CA HIS A 72 -0.41 5.58 -17.30
C HIS A 72 0.84 5.55 -16.42
N LEU A 73 1.49 4.39 -16.39
CA LEU A 73 2.69 4.13 -15.60
C LEU A 73 3.91 4.32 -16.50
N SER A 74 4.79 5.27 -16.17
CA SER A 74 6.10 5.44 -16.81
C SER A 74 7.22 5.43 -15.76
N LYS A 75 8.49 5.40 -16.18
CA LYS A 75 9.64 5.35 -15.25
C LYS A 75 9.70 6.57 -14.32
N ASP A 76 9.30 7.73 -14.85
CA ASP A 76 9.43 9.03 -14.19
C ASP A 76 8.13 9.50 -13.53
N VAL A 77 7.00 9.31 -14.20
CA VAL A 77 5.70 9.87 -13.78
C VAL A 77 4.58 8.85 -13.91
N VAL A 78 3.69 8.85 -12.92
CA VAL A 78 2.39 8.19 -13.01
C VAL A 78 1.33 9.26 -13.25
N THR A 79 0.46 9.04 -14.24
CA THR A 79 -0.68 9.92 -14.49
C THR A 79 -1.99 9.14 -14.40
N VAL A 80 -3.05 9.85 -13.99
CA VAL A 80 -4.43 9.37 -14.03
C VAL A 80 -5.21 10.31 -14.94
N ASN A 81 -5.77 9.78 -16.04
CA ASN A 81 -6.44 10.58 -17.06
C ASN A 81 -5.58 11.79 -17.51
N ASP A 82 -4.31 11.52 -17.81
CA ASP A 82 -3.28 12.48 -18.23
C ASP A 82 -2.84 13.53 -17.18
N LEU A 83 -3.32 13.42 -15.94
CA LEU A 83 -2.91 14.30 -14.84
C LEU A 83 -1.86 13.62 -13.95
N PRO A 84 -0.68 14.22 -13.73
CA PRO A 84 0.34 13.65 -12.84
C PRO A 84 -0.14 13.53 -11.39
N VAL A 85 0.13 12.38 -10.77
CA VAL A 85 -0.20 12.09 -9.38
C VAL A 85 1.05 11.82 -8.54
N LYS A 86 0.94 12.02 -7.23
CA LYS A 86 1.99 11.65 -6.28
C LYS A 86 1.66 10.28 -5.68
N LEU A 87 2.67 9.43 -5.58
CA LEU A 87 2.51 8.10 -4.97
C LEU A 87 2.82 8.13 -3.46
N PRO A 88 2.15 7.28 -2.64
CA PRO A 88 1.03 6.42 -3.03
C PRO A 88 -0.23 7.22 -3.39
N HIS A 89 -1.00 6.73 -4.36
CA HIS A 89 -2.22 7.37 -4.84
C HIS A 89 -3.41 6.40 -4.72
N TYR A 90 -4.57 6.92 -4.31
CA TYR A 90 -5.81 6.13 -4.20
C TYR A 90 -6.96 6.86 -4.90
N GLU A 91 -7.54 6.22 -5.91
CA GLU A 91 -8.64 6.81 -6.68
C GLU A 91 -9.51 5.72 -7.32
N ALA A 92 -10.82 5.91 -7.30
CA ALA A 92 -11.79 4.99 -7.94
C ALA A 92 -11.66 3.50 -7.55
N GLY A 93 -11.19 3.19 -6.34
CA GLY A 93 -10.97 1.81 -5.91
C GLY A 93 -9.66 1.20 -6.39
N VAL A 94 -8.78 2.02 -6.98
CA VAL A 94 -7.42 1.66 -7.41
C VAL A 94 -6.41 2.31 -6.47
N GLN A 95 -5.44 1.51 -6.00
CA GLN A 95 -4.27 1.95 -5.26
C GLN A 95 -3.04 1.80 -6.16
N VAL A 96 -2.25 2.87 -6.28
CA VAL A 96 -0.97 2.84 -6.97
C VAL A 96 0.12 3.21 -5.99
N GLU A 97 1.15 2.36 -5.89
CA GLU A 97 2.28 2.55 -5.01
C GLU A 97 3.58 2.21 -5.72
N ARG A 98 4.68 2.79 -5.24
CA ARG A 98 6.02 2.53 -5.76
C ARG A 98 6.93 2.17 -4.60
N ASN A 99 7.50 0.98 -4.64
CA ASN A 99 8.56 0.56 -3.74
C ASN A 99 9.93 0.70 -4.46
N ALA A 100 10.99 0.17 -3.84
CA ALA A 100 12.34 0.27 -4.40
C ALA A 100 12.53 -0.44 -5.76
N VAL A 101 11.66 -1.40 -6.09
CA VAL A 101 11.81 -2.27 -7.27
C VAL A 101 10.63 -2.15 -8.24
N TYR A 102 9.41 -1.97 -7.74
CA TYR A 102 8.18 -2.06 -8.51
C TYR A 102 7.32 -0.79 -8.40
N ILE A 103 6.60 -0.49 -9.48
CA ILE A 103 5.29 0.16 -9.38
C ILE A 103 4.24 -0.96 -9.28
N LYS A 104 3.43 -0.95 -8.23
CA LYS A 104 2.30 -1.86 -8.01
C LYS A 104 1.00 -1.06 -8.13
N LEU A 105 0.09 -1.54 -8.96
CA LEU A 105 -1.28 -1.05 -9.09
C LEU A 105 -2.21 -2.18 -8.68
N GLN A 106 -3.05 -1.94 -7.68
CA GLN A 106 -4.03 -2.90 -7.18
C GLN A 106 -5.43 -2.29 -7.29
N SER A 107 -6.37 -3.03 -7.87
CA SER A 107 -7.75 -2.59 -8.05
C SER A 107 -8.73 -3.51 -7.34
N LYS A 108 -9.82 -2.92 -6.82
CA LYS A 108 -10.94 -3.66 -6.23
C LYS A 108 -11.71 -4.53 -7.23
N VAL A 109 -11.49 -4.37 -8.54
CA VAL A 109 -12.05 -5.27 -9.57
C VAL A 109 -11.31 -6.60 -9.66
N GLY A 110 -10.34 -6.87 -8.78
CA GLY A 110 -9.66 -8.17 -8.73
C GLY A 110 -8.48 -8.28 -9.68
N ILE A 111 -7.73 -7.18 -9.91
CA ILE A 111 -6.47 -7.23 -10.68
C ILE A 111 -5.33 -6.54 -9.93
N ILE A 112 -4.12 -7.07 -10.11
CA ILE A 112 -2.86 -6.51 -9.63
C ILE A 112 -1.89 -6.43 -10.81
N VAL A 113 -1.31 -5.25 -11.07
CA VAL A 113 -0.29 -5.05 -12.09
C VAL A 113 1.00 -4.60 -11.41
N MET A 114 2.09 -5.31 -11.69
CA MET A 114 3.43 -5.01 -11.16
C MET A 114 4.42 -4.83 -12.29
N TRP A 115 5.13 -3.70 -12.32
CA TRP A 115 6.19 -3.42 -13.28
C TRP A 115 7.48 -3.06 -12.57
N ASN A 116 8.57 -3.76 -12.91
CA ASN A 116 9.90 -3.57 -12.30
C ASN A 116 10.66 -2.32 -12.79
N LEU A 117 9.96 -1.42 -13.50
CA LEU A 117 10.52 -0.22 -14.14
C LEU A 117 11.57 -0.47 -15.23
N ASP A 118 11.68 -1.73 -15.66
CA ASP A 118 12.61 -2.14 -16.69
C ASP A 118 11.90 -3.02 -17.71
N ASP A 119 12.14 -4.33 -17.70
CA ASP A 119 11.73 -5.30 -18.72
C ASP A 119 10.53 -6.16 -18.30
N ALA A 120 10.22 -6.25 -17.00
CA ALA A 120 9.29 -7.24 -16.48
C ALA A 120 7.96 -6.64 -16.01
N VAL A 121 6.86 -7.11 -16.59
CA VAL A 121 5.49 -6.78 -16.19
C VAL A 121 4.77 -8.06 -15.81
N MET A 122 4.02 -8.02 -14.72
CA MET A 122 3.17 -9.11 -14.25
C MET A 122 1.78 -8.61 -14.00
N VAL A 123 0.80 -9.42 -14.39
CA VAL A 123 -0.60 -9.19 -14.13
C VAL A 123 -1.16 -10.41 -13.42
N GLU A 124 -1.69 -10.20 -12.22
CA GLU A 124 -2.47 -11.18 -11.47
C GLU A 124 -3.95 -10.79 -11.54
N ILE A 125 -4.82 -11.78 -11.73
CA ILE A 125 -6.27 -11.59 -11.84
C ILE A 125 -7.04 -12.58 -10.96
N ASP A 126 -8.21 -12.18 -10.49
CA ASP A 126 -9.12 -13.07 -9.76
C ASP A 126 -9.72 -14.14 -10.68
N ASN A 127 -10.07 -15.29 -10.10
CA ASN A 127 -10.70 -16.41 -10.82
C ASN A 127 -12.07 -16.06 -11.42
N ASP A 128 -12.67 -14.93 -11.06
CA ASP A 128 -13.93 -14.44 -11.64
C ASP A 128 -13.79 -14.05 -13.13
N TYR A 129 -12.55 -13.98 -13.64
CA TYR A 129 -12.24 -13.70 -15.04
C TYR A 129 -11.95 -14.94 -15.89
N THR A 130 -12.14 -16.17 -15.37
CA THR A 130 -11.95 -17.41 -16.15
C THR A 130 -12.81 -17.40 -17.42
N ASN A 131 -12.22 -17.72 -18.57
CA ASN A 131 -12.84 -17.66 -19.92
C ASN A 131 -13.33 -16.26 -20.36
N ARG A 132 -12.87 -15.19 -19.71
CA ARG A 132 -13.30 -13.81 -20.04
C ARG A 132 -12.18 -12.98 -20.65
N THR A 133 -10.93 -13.38 -20.49
CA THR A 133 -9.80 -12.55 -20.90
C THR A 133 -9.50 -12.66 -22.39
N CYS A 134 -8.87 -11.62 -22.95
CA CYS A 134 -8.20 -11.72 -24.23
C CYS A 134 -6.96 -10.80 -24.28
N GLY A 135 -5.99 -11.14 -25.12
CA GLY A 135 -4.71 -10.45 -25.24
C GLY A 135 -3.54 -11.44 -25.24
N LEU A 136 -2.32 -10.91 -25.16
CA LEU A 136 -1.09 -11.70 -25.10
C LEU A 136 -1.04 -12.68 -23.91
N CYS A 137 -1.83 -12.46 -22.86
CA CYS A 137 -1.93 -13.33 -21.69
C CYS A 137 -2.89 -14.52 -21.86
N GLY A 138 -3.57 -14.64 -23.01
CA GLY A 138 -4.50 -15.74 -23.27
C GLY A 138 -5.92 -15.51 -22.75
N ASP A 139 -6.74 -16.57 -22.80
CA ASP A 139 -8.17 -16.56 -22.47
C ASP A 139 -8.50 -17.04 -21.04
N PHE A 140 -7.48 -17.51 -20.30
CA PHE A 140 -7.56 -17.93 -18.91
C PHE A 140 -8.63 -19.01 -18.70
N ASN A 141 -8.56 -20.08 -19.49
CA ASN A 141 -9.54 -21.17 -19.51
C ASN A 141 -9.11 -22.40 -18.69
N GLY A 142 -7.85 -22.46 -18.24
CA GLY A 142 -7.27 -23.55 -17.46
C GLY A 142 -6.86 -24.77 -18.28
N VAL A 143 -6.78 -24.66 -19.61
CA VAL A 143 -6.57 -25.80 -20.53
C VAL A 143 -5.32 -25.58 -21.40
N PRO A 144 -4.14 -26.06 -20.97
CA PRO A 144 -2.89 -25.93 -21.73
C PRO A 144 -2.88 -26.67 -23.08
N VAL A 145 -3.84 -27.57 -23.32
CA VAL A 145 -3.89 -28.45 -24.50
C VAL A 145 -4.63 -27.80 -25.69
N TYR A 146 -5.56 -26.90 -25.42
CA TYR A 146 -6.23 -26.07 -26.43
C TYR A 146 -5.65 -24.67 -26.33
N ASN A 147 -4.42 -24.57 -26.80
CA ASN A 147 -3.59 -23.40 -26.60
C ASN A 147 -4.12 -22.15 -27.31
N GLU A 148 -3.66 -21.00 -26.84
CA GLU A 148 -3.92 -19.65 -27.36
C GLU A 148 -3.50 -19.51 -28.83
N PHE A 149 -2.67 -20.45 -29.30
CA PHE A 149 -2.17 -20.54 -30.66
C PHE A 149 -3.09 -21.31 -31.60
N LEU A 150 -4.40 -21.38 -31.32
CA LEU A 150 -5.41 -21.91 -32.23
C LEU A 150 -6.38 -20.81 -32.67
N LEU A 151 -6.36 -20.48 -33.96
CA LEU A 151 -7.28 -19.51 -34.57
C LEU A 151 -8.10 -20.19 -35.67
N ASP A 152 -9.43 -20.19 -35.56
CA ASP A 152 -10.32 -20.86 -36.52
C ASP A 152 -9.96 -22.34 -36.80
N GLY A 153 -9.46 -23.04 -35.79
CA GLY A 153 -9.05 -24.45 -35.89
C GLY A 153 -7.69 -24.69 -36.55
N ARG A 154 -6.90 -23.64 -36.85
CA ARG A 154 -5.51 -23.76 -37.32
C ARG A 154 -4.54 -23.34 -36.23
N LYS A 155 -3.40 -24.02 -36.15
CA LYS A 155 -2.30 -23.59 -35.30
C LYS A 155 -1.64 -22.34 -35.91
N ILE A 156 -1.46 -21.29 -35.10
CA ILE A 156 -0.79 -20.05 -35.47
C ILE A 156 0.57 -19.95 -34.77
N SER A 157 1.46 -19.11 -35.29
CA SER A 157 2.74 -18.85 -34.64
C SER A 157 2.59 -17.83 -33.49
N PRO A 158 3.56 -17.77 -32.57
CA PRO A 158 3.61 -16.69 -31.57
C PRO A 158 3.67 -15.29 -32.19
N ILE A 159 4.29 -15.14 -33.38
CA ILE A 159 4.35 -13.87 -34.12
C ILE A 159 2.95 -13.47 -34.61
N GLU A 160 2.24 -14.40 -35.25
CA GLU A 160 0.89 -14.15 -35.71
C GLU A 160 -0.06 -13.86 -34.53
N PHE A 161 0.05 -14.62 -33.45
CA PHE A 161 -0.71 -14.40 -32.21
C PHE A 161 -0.43 -13.02 -31.60
N GLY A 162 0.82 -12.57 -31.56
CA GLY A 162 1.12 -11.25 -31.03
C GLY A 162 0.60 -10.10 -31.90
N ASN A 163 0.71 -10.25 -33.23
CA ASN A 163 0.27 -9.24 -34.19
C ASN A 163 -1.25 -8.98 -34.14
N ILE A 164 -2.08 -10.01 -33.88
CA ILE A 164 -3.54 -9.82 -33.72
C ILE A 164 -3.92 -9.03 -32.46
N HIS A 165 -3.00 -8.85 -31.50
CA HIS A 165 -3.21 -8.12 -30.25
C HIS A 165 -2.61 -6.71 -30.24
N LYS A 166 -2.19 -6.21 -31.40
CA LYS A 166 -1.70 -4.84 -31.59
C LYS A 166 -2.80 -3.80 -31.34
N VAL A 167 -2.46 -2.74 -30.63
CA VAL A 167 -3.36 -1.60 -30.41
C VAL A 167 -3.23 -0.61 -31.57
N HIS A 168 -4.33 -0.37 -32.29
CA HIS A 168 -4.35 0.61 -33.37
C HIS A 168 -4.51 2.04 -32.82
N ARG A 169 -3.47 2.86 -32.97
CA ARG A 169 -3.50 4.28 -32.63
C ARG A 169 -3.51 5.15 -33.89
N PRO A 170 -4.29 6.25 -33.92
CA PRO A 170 -4.22 7.21 -35.02
C PRO A 170 -2.81 7.78 -35.13
N ASN A 171 -2.21 7.70 -36.32
CA ASN A 171 -0.87 8.21 -36.64
C ASN A 171 0.33 7.48 -35.99
N ASP A 172 0.16 6.25 -35.49
CA ASP A 172 1.29 5.42 -35.04
C ASP A 172 1.78 4.57 -36.23
N ASP A 173 2.93 4.95 -36.81
CA ASP A 173 3.61 4.17 -37.85
C ASP A 173 4.54 3.16 -37.17
N CYS A 174 3.98 2.00 -36.84
CA CYS A 174 4.68 0.93 -36.16
C CYS A 174 4.56 -0.35 -36.97
N GLU A 175 5.68 -0.97 -37.32
CA GLU A 175 5.74 -2.18 -38.15
C GLU A 175 5.57 -3.44 -37.29
N ASP A 176 4.91 -4.44 -37.87
CA ASP A 176 4.75 -5.75 -37.22
C ASP A 176 6.02 -6.58 -37.38
N PRO A 177 6.46 -7.31 -36.34
CA PRO A 177 7.51 -8.30 -36.50
C PRO A 177 7.07 -9.39 -37.49
N TYR A 178 8.04 -9.88 -38.25
CA TYR A 178 7.86 -10.96 -39.23
C TYR A 178 8.45 -12.26 -38.69
N GLU A 179 7.97 -13.39 -39.21
CA GLU A 179 8.57 -14.70 -38.91
C GLU A 179 9.96 -14.79 -39.54
N GLU A 180 10.99 -14.91 -38.70
CA GLU A 180 12.33 -15.29 -39.15
C GLU A 180 12.44 -16.82 -39.24
N GLU A 181 13.25 -17.34 -40.18
CA GLU A 181 13.48 -18.78 -40.30
C GLU A 181 14.20 -19.31 -39.04
N ASP A 182 13.65 -20.35 -38.41
CA ASP A 182 14.20 -21.00 -37.22
C ASP A 182 15.70 -21.34 -37.40
N VAL A 183 16.57 -20.59 -36.74
CA VAL A 183 17.97 -20.99 -36.57
C VAL A 183 18.00 -22.01 -35.46
N SER A 184 18.19 -23.29 -35.82
CA SER A 184 18.32 -24.39 -34.87
C SER A 184 19.34 -24.05 -33.78
N GLN A 185 18.87 -23.77 -32.57
CA GLN A 185 19.74 -23.50 -31.43
C GLN A 185 20.20 -24.83 -30.81
N GLU A 186 21.51 -24.98 -30.65
CA GLU A 186 22.08 -26.12 -29.94
C GLU A 186 21.72 -26.04 -28.45
N ARG A 187 21.27 -27.17 -27.91
CA ARG A 187 20.97 -27.35 -26.49
C ARG A 187 22.26 -27.14 -25.69
N SER A 188 22.32 -26.07 -24.90
CA SER A 188 23.35 -25.92 -23.87
C SER A 188 22.78 -26.40 -22.54
N ASP A 189 23.48 -27.31 -21.86
CA ASP A 189 23.10 -27.80 -20.54
C ASP A 189 23.32 -26.69 -19.50
N VAL A 190 22.32 -25.83 -19.31
CA VAL A 190 22.32 -24.86 -18.21
C VAL A 190 21.56 -25.46 -17.02
N PHE A 191 22.32 -26.03 -16.08
CA PHE A 191 21.75 -26.69 -14.91
C PHE A 191 21.52 -25.69 -13.77
N PHE A 192 20.29 -25.20 -13.63
CA PHE A 192 19.87 -24.44 -12.44
C PHE A 192 19.25 -25.35 -11.40
N CYS A 193 19.99 -25.62 -10.32
CA CYS A 193 19.50 -26.42 -9.20
C CYS A 193 18.79 -25.52 -8.18
N PHE A 194 17.54 -25.16 -8.46
CA PHE A 194 16.67 -24.49 -7.48
C PHE A 194 15.77 -25.49 -6.77
N SER A 195 15.50 -25.24 -5.49
CA SER A 195 14.57 -26.03 -4.65
C SER A 195 13.11 -26.02 -5.19
N CYS A 196 12.81 -25.11 -6.13
CA CYS A 196 11.47 -24.86 -6.62
C CYS A 196 10.95 -25.78 -7.73
N THR A 197 11.79 -26.69 -8.23
CA THR A 197 11.43 -27.63 -9.32
C THR A 197 10.26 -28.56 -8.98
N LYS A 198 9.84 -28.60 -7.70
CA LYS A 198 8.65 -29.32 -7.24
C LYS A 198 7.36 -28.49 -7.32
N LEU A 199 7.47 -27.17 -7.40
CA LEU A 199 6.35 -26.22 -7.41
C LEU A 199 6.10 -25.65 -8.80
N ILE A 200 7.17 -25.43 -9.57
CA ILE A 200 7.12 -24.90 -10.94
C ILE A 200 7.95 -25.80 -11.87
N ASP A 201 7.47 -25.99 -13.11
CA ASP A 201 8.22 -26.70 -14.14
C ASP A 201 9.35 -25.80 -14.67
N PRO A 202 10.63 -26.20 -14.52
CA PRO A 202 11.75 -25.37 -14.96
C PRO A 202 11.97 -25.40 -16.48
N GLU A 203 11.46 -26.38 -17.22
CA GLU A 203 11.81 -26.57 -18.63
C GLU A 203 11.51 -25.33 -19.52
N PRO A 204 10.33 -24.67 -19.42
CA PRO A 204 10.06 -23.48 -20.21
C PRO A 204 11.02 -22.31 -19.92
N TYR A 205 11.44 -22.15 -18.67
CA TYR A 205 12.38 -21.10 -18.26
C TYR A 205 13.81 -21.42 -18.70
N ILE A 206 14.21 -22.70 -18.70
CA ILE A 206 15.51 -23.13 -19.24
C ILE A 206 15.56 -22.83 -20.75
N GLN A 207 14.49 -23.13 -21.48
CA GLN A 207 14.40 -22.84 -22.92
C GLN A 207 14.48 -21.34 -23.20
N ALA A 208 13.73 -20.52 -22.46
CA ALA A 208 13.83 -19.05 -22.54
C ALA A 208 15.25 -18.54 -22.25
N CYS A 209 15.91 -19.09 -21.23
CA CYS A 209 17.30 -18.73 -20.88
C CYS A 209 18.29 -19.08 -21.99
N VAL A 210 18.13 -20.24 -22.65
CA VAL A 210 18.98 -20.63 -23.79
C VAL A 210 18.79 -19.68 -24.96
N GLN A 211 17.55 -19.32 -25.28
CA GLN A 211 17.22 -18.34 -26.33
C GLN A 211 17.83 -16.97 -26.02
N ASP A 212 17.69 -16.49 -24.78
CA ASP A 212 18.29 -15.23 -24.32
C ASP A 212 19.81 -15.23 -24.51
N MET A 213 20.47 -16.30 -24.08
CA MET A 213 21.93 -16.44 -24.16
C MET A 213 22.44 -16.47 -25.60
N CYS A 214 21.70 -17.10 -26.51
CA CYS A 214 22.05 -17.14 -27.94
C CYS A 214 21.82 -15.79 -28.63
N GLY A 215 20.79 -15.04 -28.21
CA GLY A 215 20.47 -13.72 -28.77
C GLY A 215 21.39 -12.59 -28.31
N CYS A 216 22.17 -12.80 -27.25
CA CYS A 216 23.03 -11.76 -26.68
C CYS A 216 24.43 -11.74 -27.29
N THR A 217 24.79 -10.62 -27.90
CA THR A 217 26.07 -10.42 -28.59
C THR A 217 27.27 -10.30 -27.65
N ASN A 218 27.03 -10.10 -26.35
CA ASN A 218 28.07 -9.92 -25.35
C ASN A 218 27.79 -10.83 -24.15
N HIS A 219 28.54 -11.92 -24.00
CA HIS A 219 28.37 -12.91 -22.92
C HIS A 219 28.64 -12.36 -21.51
N SER A 220 29.09 -11.10 -21.40
CA SER A 220 29.24 -10.36 -20.15
C SER A 220 28.01 -9.50 -19.80
N ASP A 221 26.99 -9.47 -20.65
CA ASP A 221 25.75 -8.74 -20.36
C ASP A 221 24.86 -9.60 -19.47
N ASP A 222 24.99 -9.34 -18.17
CA ASP A 222 24.18 -9.93 -17.10
C ASP A 222 22.68 -9.91 -17.46
N PHE A 223 22.20 -8.89 -18.19
CA PHE A 223 20.78 -8.71 -18.53
C PHE A 223 20.09 -9.99 -19.01
N CYS A 224 20.71 -10.75 -19.92
CA CYS A 224 20.06 -11.87 -20.60
C CYS A 224 19.83 -13.06 -19.68
N VAL A 225 20.82 -13.38 -18.83
CA VAL A 225 20.71 -14.45 -17.84
C VAL A 225 19.85 -13.98 -16.67
N CYS A 226 20.15 -12.80 -16.13
CA CYS A 226 19.51 -12.30 -14.93
C CYS A 226 18.00 -12.18 -15.09
N SER A 227 17.49 -11.77 -16.25
CA SER A 227 16.05 -11.53 -16.43
C SER A 227 15.25 -12.82 -16.30
N THR A 228 15.67 -13.90 -16.97
CA THR A 228 14.99 -15.20 -16.89
C THR A 228 15.19 -15.88 -15.53
N LEU A 229 16.36 -15.72 -14.87
CA LEU A 229 16.51 -16.18 -13.48
C LEU A 229 15.63 -15.41 -12.50
N SER A 230 15.52 -14.09 -12.68
CA SER A 230 14.64 -13.24 -11.87
C SER A 230 13.20 -13.70 -12.00
N GLU A 231 12.76 -14.00 -13.22
CA GLU A 231 11.42 -14.51 -13.46
C GLU A 231 11.19 -15.85 -12.77
N PHE A 232 12.12 -16.81 -12.93
CA PHE A 232 12.01 -18.11 -12.28
C PHE A 232 11.96 -17.98 -10.74
N SER A 233 12.81 -17.13 -10.17
CA SER A 233 12.84 -16.83 -8.73
C SER A 233 11.52 -16.22 -8.25
N ARG A 234 10.98 -15.26 -9.01
CA ARG A 234 9.71 -14.59 -8.71
C ARG A 234 8.53 -15.56 -8.75
N GLN A 235 8.43 -16.38 -9.80
CA GLN A 235 7.40 -17.40 -9.95
C GLN A 235 7.50 -18.46 -8.85
N CYS A 236 8.73 -18.78 -8.41
CA CYS A 236 8.96 -19.66 -7.28
C CYS A 236 8.42 -19.08 -5.96
N SER A 237 8.77 -17.83 -5.65
CA SER A 237 8.30 -17.15 -4.43
C SER A 237 6.78 -17.05 -4.41
N HIS A 238 6.18 -16.68 -5.54
CA HIS A 238 4.73 -16.59 -5.72
C HIS A 238 4.01 -17.95 -5.58
N ALA A 239 4.67 -19.05 -5.96
CA ALA A 239 4.15 -20.41 -5.74
C ALA A 239 4.22 -20.88 -4.28
N GLY A 240 4.67 -20.02 -3.35
CA GLY A 240 4.89 -20.35 -1.94
C GLY A 240 6.24 -21.05 -1.71
N GLY A 241 7.13 -21.04 -2.70
CA GLY A 241 8.51 -21.47 -2.55
C GLY A 241 9.39 -20.42 -1.88
N GLU A 242 10.58 -20.82 -1.45
CA GLU A 242 11.60 -19.90 -0.93
C GLU A 242 12.86 -20.03 -1.79
N PRO A 243 12.97 -19.27 -2.90
CA PRO A 243 14.19 -19.23 -3.68
C PRO A 243 15.36 -18.71 -2.82
N PRO A 244 16.57 -19.28 -2.95
CA PRO A 244 17.73 -18.75 -2.27
C PRO A 244 18.14 -17.41 -2.88
N ASN A 245 18.79 -16.55 -2.10
CA ASN A 245 19.42 -15.34 -2.61
C ASN A 245 20.58 -15.72 -3.54
N TRP A 246 20.32 -15.72 -4.85
CA TRP A 246 21.24 -16.19 -5.88
C TRP A 246 22.10 -15.06 -6.47
N ARG A 247 21.67 -13.80 -6.30
CA ARG A 247 22.45 -12.62 -6.71
C ARG A 247 23.68 -12.44 -5.84
N THR A 248 24.77 -12.01 -6.46
CA THR A 248 26.00 -11.65 -5.78
C THR A 248 26.50 -10.30 -6.27
N SER A 249 27.55 -9.74 -5.65
CA SER A 249 28.16 -8.49 -6.13
C SER A 249 28.75 -8.58 -7.53
N GLU A 250 29.04 -9.80 -8.01
CA GLU A 250 29.65 -10.07 -9.31
C GLU A 250 28.66 -10.67 -10.32
N PHE A 251 27.43 -10.94 -9.90
CA PHE A 251 26.42 -11.59 -10.73
C PHE A 251 25.02 -11.01 -10.42
N CYS A 252 24.46 -10.28 -11.37
CA CYS A 252 23.10 -9.76 -11.31
C CYS A 252 22.82 -8.87 -10.08
N ALA A 253 23.83 -8.11 -9.63
CA ALA A 253 23.76 -7.30 -8.43
C ALA A 253 22.61 -6.28 -8.49
N LYS A 254 21.86 -6.15 -7.40
CA LYS A 254 20.82 -5.13 -7.22
C LYS A 254 21.23 -4.16 -6.11
N GLN A 255 20.98 -2.87 -6.33
CA GLN A 255 21.23 -1.83 -5.35
C GLN A 255 19.92 -1.46 -4.67
N CYS A 256 19.94 -1.47 -3.34
CA CYS A 256 18.81 -1.04 -2.52
C CYS A 256 19.08 0.35 -1.94
N PRO A 257 18.03 1.17 -1.76
CA PRO A 257 18.17 2.45 -1.08
C PRO A 257 18.50 2.25 0.41
N PHE A 258 19.12 3.27 1.01
CA PHE A 258 19.53 3.26 2.41
C PHE A 258 20.46 2.07 2.76
N ASN A 259 20.20 1.40 3.87
CA ASN A 259 20.85 0.18 4.34
C ASN A 259 19.94 -1.06 4.20
N MET A 260 18.97 -1.01 3.28
CA MET A 260 18.12 -2.16 2.97
C MET A 260 18.91 -3.22 2.20
N VAL A 261 18.48 -4.47 2.30
CA VAL A 261 19.10 -5.62 1.64
C VAL A 261 18.13 -6.20 0.63
N TYR A 262 18.65 -6.56 -0.55
CA TYR A 262 17.84 -7.23 -1.56
C TYR A 262 17.62 -8.69 -1.18
N GLU A 263 16.37 -9.15 -1.21
CA GLU A 263 16.01 -10.55 -1.00
C GLU A 263 15.10 -11.03 -2.14
N GLU A 264 15.24 -12.30 -2.51
CA GLU A 264 14.44 -12.95 -3.57
C GLU A 264 13.03 -13.35 -3.09
N SER A 265 12.80 -13.38 -1.79
CA SER A 265 11.54 -13.80 -1.19
C SER A 265 11.33 -13.17 0.19
N GLY A 266 10.92 -11.91 0.20
CA GLY A 266 10.59 -11.14 1.40
C GLY A 266 9.10 -10.81 1.50
N SER A 267 8.62 -10.57 2.72
CA SER A 267 7.24 -10.13 2.95
C SER A 267 7.08 -8.68 2.49
N PRO A 268 6.08 -8.35 1.64
CA PRO A 268 5.83 -6.96 1.24
C PRO A 268 5.31 -6.09 2.39
N CYS A 269 4.73 -6.71 3.43
CA CYS A 269 4.25 -6.01 4.62
C CYS A 269 5.39 -5.79 5.61
N VAL A 270 6.17 -4.73 5.39
CA VAL A 270 7.28 -4.33 6.26
C VAL A 270 6.79 -3.49 7.43
N ASP A 271 7.32 -3.77 8.62
CA ASP A 271 7.07 -2.94 9.78
C ASP A 271 7.87 -1.63 9.69
N THR A 272 7.18 -0.55 10.05
CA THR A 272 7.70 0.83 10.05
C THR A 272 7.66 1.39 11.46
N CYS A 273 8.31 2.54 11.67
CA CYS A 273 8.27 3.19 12.98
C CYS A 273 6.84 3.60 13.39
N THR A 274 5.97 3.95 12.44
CA THR A 274 4.57 4.28 12.71
C THR A 274 3.63 3.07 12.76
N HIS A 275 3.91 2.01 11.98
CA HIS A 275 3.09 0.80 11.88
C HIS A 275 3.95 -0.42 12.17
N GLN A 276 3.87 -0.95 13.40
CA GLN A 276 4.77 -2.01 13.88
C GLN A 276 4.17 -3.42 13.82
N ASP A 277 2.87 -3.52 13.55
CA ASP A 277 2.13 -4.78 13.58
C ASP A 277 1.67 -5.20 12.16
N THR A 278 2.18 -4.53 11.12
CA THR A 278 1.83 -4.75 9.71
C THR A 278 2.19 -6.15 9.23
N SER A 279 3.34 -6.67 9.64
CA SER A 279 3.79 -8.02 9.26
C SER A 279 2.87 -9.13 9.76
N SER A 280 2.18 -8.92 10.89
CA SER A 280 1.32 -9.94 11.52
C SER A 280 0.00 -10.17 10.81
N PHE A 281 -0.43 -9.23 9.97
CA PHE A 281 -1.69 -9.29 9.21
C PHE A 281 -1.47 -9.32 7.70
N CYS A 282 -0.27 -9.72 7.27
CA CYS A 282 0.06 -9.77 5.85
C CYS A 282 -0.64 -10.95 5.17
N GLU A 283 -1.60 -10.66 4.30
CA GLU A 283 -2.25 -11.64 3.44
C GLU A 283 -1.56 -11.76 2.07
N ASP A 284 -0.66 -10.82 1.76
CA ASP A 284 0.12 -10.83 0.52
C ASP A 284 1.20 -11.91 0.53
N HIS A 285 1.41 -12.55 -0.62
CA HIS A 285 2.53 -13.46 -0.83
C HIS A 285 3.89 -12.76 -0.77
N LYS A 286 4.95 -13.54 -0.53
CA LYS A 286 6.32 -13.03 -0.59
C LYS A 286 6.71 -12.69 -2.03
N MET A 287 7.56 -11.68 -2.18
CA MET A 287 8.08 -11.21 -3.45
C MET A 287 9.55 -10.81 -3.31
N ASP A 288 10.25 -10.66 -4.43
CA ASP A 288 11.59 -10.09 -4.43
C ASP A 288 11.54 -8.57 -4.19
N GLY A 289 12.57 -8.02 -3.57
CA GLY A 289 12.55 -6.62 -3.17
C GLY A 289 13.69 -6.21 -2.26
N CYS A 290 13.67 -4.94 -1.86
CA CYS A 290 14.55 -4.40 -0.84
C CYS A 290 13.83 -4.40 0.50
N PHE A 291 14.41 -5.05 1.51
CA PHE A 291 13.81 -5.22 2.83
C PHE A 291 14.77 -4.78 3.93
N CYS A 292 14.22 -4.50 5.11
CA CYS A 292 15.04 -4.22 6.27
C CYS A 292 15.62 -5.51 6.87
N PRO A 293 16.91 -5.50 7.30
CA PRO A 293 17.51 -6.67 7.95
C PRO A 293 16.72 -7.13 9.18
N PRO A 294 16.79 -8.42 9.55
CA PRO A 294 16.11 -8.94 10.72
C PRO A 294 16.42 -8.14 12.00
N GLY A 295 15.37 -7.81 12.76
CA GLY A 295 15.48 -7.01 13.98
C GLY A 295 15.50 -5.49 13.78
N THR A 296 15.26 -5.01 12.56
CA THR A 296 15.13 -3.58 12.25
C THR A 296 13.79 -3.26 11.58
N VAL A 297 13.35 -2.01 11.67
CA VAL A 297 12.14 -1.47 11.05
C VAL A 297 12.47 -0.27 10.17
N PHE A 298 11.66 0.00 9.16
CA PHE A 298 11.89 1.15 8.28
C PHE A 298 11.44 2.46 8.94
N ASP A 299 12.32 3.46 8.97
CA ASP A 299 12.03 4.79 9.49
C ASP A 299 11.25 5.63 8.47
N ASP A 300 9.92 5.53 8.50
CA ASP A 300 8.99 6.30 7.67
C ASP A 300 8.76 7.74 8.18
N ILE A 301 9.35 8.11 9.32
CA ILE A 301 9.18 9.42 9.95
C ILE A 301 10.27 10.38 9.49
N SER A 302 11.52 9.96 9.60
CA SER A 302 12.71 10.75 9.29
C SER A 302 13.51 10.21 8.11
N MET A 303 13.10 9.09 7.51
CA MET A 303 13.72 8.48 6.32
C MET A 303 15.20 8.15 6.54
N ARG A 304 15.57 7.64 7.73
CA ARG A 304 16.95 7.22 8.05
C ARG A 304 17.29 5.80 7.57
N GLY A 305 16.37 5.11 6.92
CA GLY A 305 16.52 3.71 6.50
C GLY A 305 16.03 2.74 7.57
N CYS A 306 16.68 1.60 7.69
CA CYS A 306 16.35 0.55 8.65
C CYS A 306 17.07 0.79 9.98
N ILE A 307 16.30 0.98 11.05
CA ILE A 307 16.79 1.28 12.40
C ILE A 307 16.22 0.29 13.42
N ALA A 308 16.79 0.25 14.62
CA ALA A 308 16.20 -0.52 15.71
C ALA A 308 14.87 0.11 16.14
N GLN A 309 13.88 -0.71 16.52
CA GLN A 309 12.57 -0.22 16.95
C GLN A 309 12.65 0.77 18.13
N SER A 310 13.61 0.57 19.03
CA SER A 310 13.92 1.48 20.16
C SER A 310 14.37 2.88 19.74
N GLU A 311 14.87 3.04 18.51
CA GLU A 311 15.34 4.30 17.92
C GLU A 311 14.24 5.04 17.13
N CYS A 312 13.04 4.46 17.05
CA CYS A 312 11.91 5.10 16.40
C CYS A 312 11.51 6.40 17.12
N GLN A 313 11.55 7.49 16.36
CA GLN A 313 11.14 8.81 16.79
C GLN A 313 9.62 8.94 16.77
N CYS A 314 9.07 9.93 17.45
CA CYS A 314 7.64 10.24 17.40
C CYS A 314 7.40 11.54 16.65
N LYS A 315 6.26 11.65 15.96
CA LYS A 315 5.88 12.85 15.23
C LYS A 315 4.60 13.45 15.80
N HIS A 316 4.67 14.70 16.23
CA HIS A 316 3.50 15.50 16.63
C HIS A 316 3.75 16.97 16.27
N GLY A 317 3.43 17.37 15.04
CA GLY A 317 3.80 18.66 14.45
C GLY A 317 5.29 18.80 14.13
N LYS A 318 6.17 18.41 15.08
CA LYS A 318 7.61 18.22 14.90
C LYS A 318 8.02 16.79 15.26
N ILE A 319 9.28 16.45 14.98
CA ILE A 319 9.89 15.16 15.31
C ILE A 319 10.46 15.24 16.73
N TYR A 320 10.30 14.16 17.50
CA TYR A 320 10.77 13.99 18.87
C TYR A 320 11.63 12.73 18.97
N GLU A 321 12.76 12.84 19.65
CA GLU A 321 13.63 11.67 19.93
C GLU A 321 12.97 10.72 20.94
N SER A 322 13.38 9.46 20.92
CA SER A 322 12.97 8.48 21.93
C SER A 322 13.34 8.97 23.33
N GLY A 323 12.36 9.02 24.24
CA GLY A 323 12.47 9.58 25.58
C GLY A 323 12.16 11.08 25.72
N GLU A 324 11.94 11.81 24.61
CA GLU A 324 11.51 13.21 24.71
C GLU A 324 10.04 13.33 25.13
N VAL A 325 9.75 14.42 25.84
CA VAL A 325 8.44 14.68 26.43
C VAL A 325 7.72 15.80 25.68
N TYR A 326 6.50 15.50 25.25
CA TYR A 326 5.52 16.45 24.73
C TYR A 326 4.49 16.76 25.83
N ARG A 327 4.27 18.04 26.13
CA ARG A 327 3.26 18.49 27.09
C ARG A 327 2.17 19.28 26.37
N GLN A 328 0.92 18.89 26.58
CA GLN A 328 -0.24 19.61 26.10
C GLN A 328 -1.28 19.71 27.20
N GLU A 329 -1.55 20.92 27.68
CA GLU A 329 -2.56 21.28 28.70
C GLU A 329 -2.60 20.39 29.95
N ARG A 330 -3.24 19.21 29.84
CA ARG A 330 -3.53 18.24 30.90
C ARG A 330 -2.87 16.88 30.66
N GLU A 331 -2.03 16.73 29.64
CA GLU A 331 -1.36 15.47 29.31
C GLU A 331 0.14 15.69 29.15
N GLU A 332 0.91 14.75 29.70
CA GLU A 332 2.34 14.62 29.48
C GLU A 332 2.59 13.30 28.73
N CYS A 333 3.06 13.41 27.49
CA CYS A 333 3.33 12.28 26.62
C CYS A 333 4.83 12.10 26.44
N THR A 334 5.34 10.91 26.74
CA THR A 334 6.73 10.55 26.45
C THR A 334 6.78 9.73 25.17
N CYS A 335 7.70 10.07 24.27
CA CYS A 335 7.95 9.29 23.07
C CYS A 335 8.68 8.00 23.43
N PHE A 336 8.15 6.85 23.00
CA PHE A 336 8.79 5.55 23.19
C PHE A 336 8.50 4.65 22.00
N GLU A 337 9.55 4.18 21.32
CA GLU A 337 9.44 3.24 20.19
C GLU A 337 8.40 3.71 19.14
N GLY A 338 8.48 4.97 18.69
CA GLY A 338 7.54 5.53 17.72
C GLY A 338 6.09 5.75 18.22
N ARG A 339 5.79 5.38 19.47
CA ARG A 339 4.47 5.54 20.10
C ARG A 339 4.51 6.58 21.21
N TRP A 340 3.37 7.20 21.48
CA TRP A 340 3.22 8.14 22.59
C TRP A 340 2.66 7.43 23.83
N ALA A 341 3.41 7.46 24.92
CA ALA A 341 2.95 7.03 26.24
C ALA A 341 2.51 8.27 27.02
N CYS A 342 1.20 8.51 27.10
CA CYS A 342 0.62 9.71 27.71
C CYS A 342 0.07 9.44 29.12
N GLU A 343 0.41 10.34 30.04
CA GLU A 343 -0.14 10.40 31.39
C GLU A 343 -0.95 11.69 31.57
N SER A 344 -2.17 11.56 32.09
CA SER A 344 -3.02 12.70 32.42
C SER A 344 -2.53 13.36 33.72
N LEU A 345 -2.11 14.62 33.62
CA LEU A 345 -1.72 15.45 34.75
C LEU A 345 -2.97 15.87 35.54
N SER A 346 -2.95 15.70 36.87
CA SER A 346 -4.05 16.09 37.74
C SER A 346 -4.15 17.63 37.82
N THR A 347 -4.88 18.21 36.88
CA THR A 347 -5.24 19.63 36.93
C THR A 347 -6.57 19.80 37.64
N PRO A 348 -6.78 20.89 38.41
CA PRO A 348 -8.07 21.18 38.99
C PRO A 348 -9.13 21.30 37.87
N SER A 349 -10.22 20.56 37.98
CA SER A 349 -11.38 20.74 37.11
C SER A 349 -12.23 21.89 37.61
N THR A 350 -12.72 22.73 36.71
CA THR A 350 -13.51 23.93 37.05
C THR A 350 -14.94 23.76 36.56
N CYS A 351 -15.90 24.01 37.45
CA CYS A 351 -17.31 24.21 37.12
C CYS A 351 -17.62 25.70 37.29
N ALA A 352 -18.31 26.30 36.32
CA ALA A 352 -18.60 27.73 36.32
C ALA A 352 -20.11 27.98 36.23
N VAL A 353 -20.56 29.03 36.92
CA VAL A 353 -21.89 29.62 36.74
C VAL A 353 -21.66 31.10 36.40
N GLU A 354 -21.85 31.43 35.14
CA GLU A 354 -21.62 32.75 34.56
C GLU A 354 -22.95 33.44 34.28
N GLU A 355 -22.97 34.76 34.50
CA GLU A 355 -24.14 35.61 34.26
C GLU A 355 -25.45 35.12 34.93
N GLY A 356 -25.33 34.25 35.94
CA GLY A 356 -26.42 33.70 36.74
C GLY A 356 -27.33 32.67 36.05
N SER A 357 -27.07 32.32 34.78
CA SER A 357 -27.85 31.29 34.07
C SER A 357 -27.01 30.37 33.17
N HIS A 358 -25.79 30.76 32.80
CA HIS A 358 -24.91 29.94 31.98
C HIS A 358 -24.05 29.05 32.88
N VAL A 359 -24.16 27.74 32.71
CA VAL A 359 -23.44 26.76 33.52
C VAL A 359 -22.52 25.94 32.64
N THR A 360 -21.24 25.89 33.00
CA THR A 360 -20.24 25.00 32.41
C THR A 360 -19.90 23.91 33.41
N THR A 361 -20.14 22.65 33.05
CA THR A 361 -19.82 21.51 33.92
C THR A 361 -18.31 21.29 34.05
N PHE A 362 -17.89 20.46 35.02
CA PHE A 362 -16.47 20.05 35.16
C PHE A 362 -15.89 19.38 33.90
N ASP A 363 -16.76 18.75 33.09
CA ASP A 363 -16.42 18.09 31.83
C ASP A 363 -16.52 19.03 30.61
N GLY A 364 -16.75 20.33 30.82
CA GLY A 364 -16.81 21.34 29.76
C GLY A 364 -18.11 21.39 28.96
N LYS A 365 -19.22 20.88 29.50
CA LYS A 365 -20.54 20.99 28.84
C LYS A 365 -21.24 22.27 29.27
N ASP A 366 -21.62 23.07 28.28
CA ASP A 366 -22.37 24.31 28.50
C ASP A 366 -23.89 24.08 28.41
N PHE A 367 -24.63 24.69 29.34
CA PHE A 367 -26.09 24.77 29.28
C PHE A 367 -26.61 26.03 29.98
N THR A 368 -27.80 26.47 29.57
CA THR A 368 -28.50 27.58 30.21
C THR A 368 -29.59 27.03 31.13
N PHE A 369 -29.64 27.56 32.36
CA PHE A 369 -30.62 27.19 33.36
C PHE A 369 -31.14 28.42 34.10
N HIS A 370 -32.43 28.69 33.92
CA HIS A 370 -33.14 29.76 34.63
C HIS A 370 -33.88 29.17 35.83
N GLY A 371 -33.31 29.34 37.02
CA GLY A 371 -33.87 28.85 38.29
C GLY A 371 -34.34 29.96 39.22
N ASP A 372 -35.28 29.62 40.11
CA ASP A 372 -35.76 30.48 41.20
C ASP A 372 -35.77 29.69 42.53
N CYS A 373 -34.60 29.18 42.92
CA CYS A 373 -34.45 28.36 44.12
C CYS A 373 -32.98 28.25 44.56
N TYR A 374 -32.75 27.52 45.65
CA TYR A 374 -31.45 26.94 45.95
C TYR A 374 -31.27 25.65 45.14
N TYR A 375 -30.17 25.56 44.40
CA TYR A 375 -29.78 24.38 43.65
C TYR A 375 -28.43 23.87 44.12
N THR A 376 -28.24 22.56 44.09
CA THR A 376 -26.96 21.92 44.36
C THR A 376 -26.08 22.06 43.14
N LEU A 377 -25.01 22.85 43.26
CA LEU A 377 -24.03 23.02 42.18
C LEU A 377 -23.02 21.88 42.17
N ALA A 378 -22.52 21.49 43.35
CA ALA A 378 -21.61 20.35 43.50
C ALA A 378 -21.80 19.72 44.88
N LYS A 379 -21.78 18.40 44.96
CA LYS A 379 -21.86 17.65 46.20
C LYS A 379 -21.03 16.39 46.09
N VAL A 380 -20.26 16.10 47.13
CA VAL A 380 -19.51 14.84 47.22
C VAL A 380 -20.48 13.73 47.62
N GLU A 381 -20.74 12.78 46.71
CA GLU A 381 -21.44 11.53 47.00
C GLU A 381 -20.39 10.42 47.16
N ARG A 382 -20.23 9.88 48.37
CA ARG A 382 -19.06 9.04 48.74
C ARG A 382 -19.03 7.67 48.04
N LYS A 383 -17.79 7.21 47.78
CA LYS A 383 -17.42 5.78 47.74
C LYS A 383 -16.31 5.37 48.75
N ASP A 384 -15.54 6.31 49.33
CA ASP A 384 -14.49 6.00 50.32
C ASP A 384 -14.38 7.08 51.43
N ASP A 385 -14.00 6.68 52.64
CA ASP A 385 -14.09 7.46 53.89
C ASP A 385 -12.91 8.44 54.16
N ALA A 386 -11.98 8.58 53.21
CA ALA A 386 -10.74 9.33 53.42
C ALA A 386 -10.81 10.84 53.10
N SER A 387 -11.80 11.32 52.34
CA SER A 387 -11.88 12.73 51.90
C SER A 387 -13.01 13.51 52.58
N PRO A 388 -12.79 14.80 52.94
CA PRO A 388 -13.83 15.62 53.56
C PRO A 388 -15.00 15.86 52.60
N ALA A 389 -16.21 15.56 53.04
CA ALA A 389 -17.41 15.75 52.23
C ALA A 389 -17.75 17.25 52.15
N PHE A 390 -18.26 17.72 51.01
CA PHE A 390 -18.80 19.07 50.91
C PHE A 390 -20.05 19.13 50.03
N THR A 391 -20.85 20.17 50.25
CA THR A 391 -21.97 20.54 49.39
C THR A 391 -21.91 22.03 49.10
N ILE A 392 -21.94 22.39 47.81
CA ILE A 392 -22.02 23.76 47.31
C ILE A 392 -23.44 23.98 46.78
N LEU A 393 -24.15 24.95 47.37
CA LEU A 393 -25.47 25.37 46.95
C LEU A 393 -25.40 26.78 46.37
N VAL A 394 -26.08 27.01 45.25
CA VAL A 394 -26.22 28.33 44.64
C VAL A 394 -27.67 28.77 44.71
N LYS A 395 -27.90 30.05 45.01
CA LYS A 395 -29.22 30.68 44.93
C LYS A 395 -29.34 31.45 43.63
N LEU A 396 -30.13 30.93 42.71
CA LEU A 396 -30.52 31.62 41.48
C LEU A 396 -31.90 32.22 41.70
N VAL A 397 -32.09 33.48 41.29
CA VAL A 397 -33.37 34.20 41.36
C VAL A 397 -33.52 35.11 40.14
N PRO A 398 -34.74 35.43 39.70
CA PRO A 398 -34.96 36.45 38.68
C PRO A 398 -34.31 37.79 39.05
N CYS A 399 -33.59 38.38 38.10
CA CYS A 399 -33.01 39.71 38.24
C CYS A 399 -34.14 40.76 38.29
N ALA A 400 -33.92 41.86 39.01
CA ALA A 400 -34.98 42.83 39.34
C ALA A 400 -35.65 43.53 38.14
N HIS A 401 -35.09 43.42 36.93
CA HIS A 401 -35.51 44.20 35.77
C HIS A 401 -35.88 43.39 34.52
N GLN A 402 -35.75 42.06 34.52
CA GLN A 402 -36.13 41.21 33.38
C GLN A 402 -36.72 39.89 33.87
N GLU A 403 -37.84 39.47 33.26
CA GLU A 403 -38.60 38.27 33.66
C GLU A 403 -37.86 36.97 33.28
N TYR A 404 -36.87 37.04 32.38
CA TYR A 404 -36.11 35.91 31.86
C TYR A 404 -34.64 35.87 32.27
N ASP A 405 -34.12 36.90 32.93
CA ASP A 405 -32.73 36.91 33.41
C ASP A 405 -32.67 36.39 34.85
N THR A 406 -31.79 35.43 35.13
CA THR A 406 -31.55 34.94 36.49
C THR A 406 -30.18 35.37 36.98
N CYS A 407 -30.12 35.84 38.23
CA CYS A 407 -28.92 36.35 38.87
C CYS A 407 -28.47 35.39 39.98
N LEU A 408 -27.16 35.13 40.06
CA LEU A 408 -26.55 34.42 41.19
C LEU A 408 -26.52 35.34 42.42
N LYS A 409 -27.34 35.03 43.42
CA LYS A 409 -27.50 35.89 44.61
C LYS A 409 -26.65 35.46 45.80
N THR A 410 -26.45 34.17 45.98
CA THR A 410 -25.73 33.63 47.15
C THR A 410 -25.11 32.29 46.84
N ILE A 411 -23.87 32.09 47.27
CA ILE A 411 -23.21 30.79 47.29
C ILE A 411 -23.11 30.35 48.75
N LYS A 412 -23.54 29.13 49.03
CA LYS A 412 -23.46 28.47 50.34
C LYS A 412 -22.54 27.27 50.22
N ILE A 413 -21.47 27.26 51.00
CA ILE A 413 -20.52 26.13 51.07
C ILE A 413 -20.70 25.46 52.42
N LEU A 414 -21.05 24.17 52.39
CA LEU A 414 -21.21 23.31 53.56
C LEU A 414 -20.02 22.34 53.61
N LEU A 415 -19.13 22.51 54.60
CA LEU A 415 -17.99 21.61 54.81
C LEU A 415 -18.39 20.49 55.77
N ASN A 416 -17.97 19.26 55.47
CA ASN A 416 -18.32 18.02 56.17
C ASN A 416 -19.84 17.77 56.30
N ASN A 417 -20.65 18.42 55.46
CA ASN A 417 -22.11 18.47 55.57
C ASN A 417 -22.62 18.92 56.95
N ASP A 418 -21.79 19.64 57.72
CA ASP A 418 -22.21 20.21 59.01
C ASP A 418 -23.00 21.50 58.76
N ARG A 419 -24.25 21.52 59.25
CA ARG A 419 -25.13 22.69 59.15
C ARG A 419 -24.66 23.88 60.00
N HIS A 420 -23.69 23.68 60.89
CA HIS A 420 -23.11 24.74 61.72
C HIS A 420 -21.83 25.33 61.11
N ASN A 421 -21.25 24.69 60.08
CA ASN A 421 -20.01 25.11 59.45
C ASN A 421 -20.26 25.57 58.00
N VAL A 422 -20.97 26.70 57.88
CA VAL A 422 -21.47 27.25 56.61
C VAL A 422 -20.72 28.53 56.26
N SER A 423 -20.09 28.56 55.09
CA SER A 423 -19.56 29.78 54.50
C SER A 423 -20.56 30.37 53.52
N LEU A 424 -20.91 31.64 53.71
CA LEU A 424 -21.81 32.39 52.83
C LEU A 424 -20.98 33.40 52.03
N ILE A 425 -21.03 33.27 50.71
CA ILE A 425 -20.41 34.21 49.79
C ILE A 425 -21.54 34.95 49.07
N PRO A 426 -21.65 36.29 49.21
CA PRO A 426 -22.60 37.07 48.44
C PRO A 426 -22.27 36.98 46.96
N GLY A 427 -23.29 36.77 46.12
CA GLY A 427 -23.12 36.86 44.67
C GLY A 427 -22.95 38.33 44.27
N SER A 428 -21.92 38.62 43.49
CA SER A 428 -21.72 39.96 42.91
C SER A 428 -22.55 40.07 41.64
N CYS A 429 -23.61 40.88 41.65
CA CYS A 429 -24.16 41.41 40.41
C CYS A 429 -23.16 42.43 39.87
N PHE A 430 -22.31 42.03 38.92
CA PHE A 430 -21.64 43.02 38.09
C PHE A 430 -22.70 43.69 37.23
N LYS A 431 -22.62 45.02 37.17
CA LYS A 431 -23.58 45.89 36.52
C LYS A 431 -23.24 46.08 35.05
#